data_AF-A0A9W8J7P2-F1
#
_entry.id   AF-A0A9W8J7P2-F1
#
_cell.length_a   1.000
_cell.length_b   1.000
_cell.length_c   1.000
_cell.angle_alpha   90.00
_cell.angle_beta   90.00
_cell.angle_gamma   90.00
#
_symmetry.space_group_name_H-M   'P 1'
#
loop_
_entity.id
_entity.type
_entity.pdbx_description
1 polymer ?
#
loop_
_entity_poly.entity_id
_entity_poly.type
_entity_poly.pdbx_seq_one_letter_code
_entity_poly.pdbx_strand_id
1 'polypeptide(L)'
;MNHGIYFKAWDGAITGTPPTGGGGGRGLVRNAVFRNFIFDRVQTGFQIVQNFGAPPGDVPVTSLVKLEKMKFENIRGTTNESTIVRFECSSVVGCSDIQFRNVEVTGPPNGTDKYICEYTKNLTGLPAPCN
;
A
#
# COMPACT_ATOMS: atom_id res chain seq x y z
N MET A 1 14.90 -8.18 1.02
CA MET A 1 13.75 -7.70 1.81
C MET A 1 12.66 -7.35 0.82
N ASN A 2 11.41 -7.76 1.04
CA ASN A 2 10.39 -7.65 -0.01
C ASN A 2 9.76 -6.25 -0.05
N HIS A 3 9.60 -5.58 1.09
CA HIS A 3 8.85 -4.33 1.18
C HIS A 3 9.59 -3.29 2.01
N GLY A 4 9.48 -2.01 1.64
CA GLY A 4 9.93 -0.87 2.45
C GLY A 4 8.95 -0.58 3.58
N ILE A 5 7.78 -0.03 3.25
CA ILE A 5 6.67 0.18 4.18
C ILE A 5 5.44 -0.57 3.67
N TYR A 6 4.90 -1.46 4.50
CA TYR A 6 3.85 -2.40 4.11
C TYR A 6 2.68 -2.43 5.11
N PHE A 7 1.47 -2.26 4.58
CA PHE A 7 0.22 -2.46 5.31
C PHE A 7 -0.53 -3.64 4.70
N LYS A 8 -0.99 -4.53 5.57
CA LYS A 8 -1.76 -5.71 5.21
C LYS A 8 -3.06 -5.73 5.98
N ALA A 9 -4.18 -5.91 5.28
CA ALA A 9 -5.48 -6.16 5.88
C ALA A 9 -6.14 -7.38 5.23
N TRP A 10 -6.95 -8.08 6.03
CA TRP A 10 -7.83 -9.14 5.53
C TRP A 10 -8.88 -8.58 4.57
N ASP A 11 -9.33 -9.42 3.65
CA ASP A 11 -10.44 -9.08 2.76
C ASP A 11 -11.80 -8.99 3.49
N GLY A 12 -12.83 -8.52 2.78
CA GLY A 12 -14.18 -8.41 3.32
C GLY A 12 -14.85 -9.78 3.54
N ALA A 13 -14.62 -10.74 2.65
CA ALA A 13 -15.13 -12.09 2.82
C ALA A 13 -14.39 -12.84 3.93
N ILE A 14 -15.13 -13.60 4.74
CA ILE A 14 -14.52 -14.50 5.73
C ILE A 14 -14.01 -15.74 5.01
N THR A 15 -12.72 -16.03 5.14
CA THR A 15 -12.09 -17.22 4.57
C THR A 15 -11.43 -18.06 5.67
N GLY A 16 -11.68 -19.37 5.62
CA GLY A 16 -11.17 -20.32 6.61
C GLY A 16 -11.81 -20.18 8.00
N THR A 17 -11.15 -20.75 9.00
CA THR A 17 -11.55 -20.66 10.41
C THR A 17 -10.35 -20.26 11.27
N PRO A 18 -10.53 -19.51 12.38
CA PRO A 18 -9.44 -19.17 13.28
C PRO A 18 -8.66 -20.41 13.76
N PRO A 19 -7.33 -20.29 13.97
CA PRO A 19 -6.54 -19.06 13.98
C PRO A 19 -5.96 -18.65 12.62
N THR A 20 -6.07 -19.50 11.59
CA THR A 20 -5.44 -19.27 10.28
C THR A 20 -6.37 -18.58 9.29
N GLY A 21 -7.69 -18.67 9.49
CA GLY A 21 -8.71 -17.93 8.74
C GLY A 21 -9.04 -16.56 9.36
N GLY A 22 -9.68 -15.72 8.56
CA GLY A 22 -9.99 -14.34 8.91
C GLY A 22 -10.95 -13.70 7.91
N GLY A 23 -10.94 -12.37 7.83
CA GLY A 23 -11.87 -11.61 6.96
C GLY A 23 -13.06 -11.03 7.70
N GLY A 24 -13.77 -10.10 7.04
CA GLY A 24 -14.96 -9.42 7.59
C GLY A 24 -14.68 -8.47 8.76
N GLY A 25 -13.45 -8.43 9.26
CA GLY A 25 -13.02 -7.55 10.34
C GLY A 25 -13.02 -6.08 9.92
N ARG A 26 -13.51 -5.23 10.81
CA ARG A 26 -13.43 -3.77 10.67
C ARG A 26 -12.23 -3.24 11.40
N GLY A 27 -11.65 -2.16 10.88
CA GLY A 27 -10.52 -1.48 11.52
C GLY A 27 -10.34 -0.09 10.95
N LEU A 28 -9.62 0.75 11.69
CA LEU A 28 -9.28 2.10 11.25
C LEU A 28 -7.82 2.39 11.60
N VAL A 29 -7.05 2.73 10.58
CA VAL A 29 -5.72 3.33 10.71
C VAL A 29 -5.84 4.75 10.19
N ARG A 30 -5.65 5.71 11.09
CA ARG A 30 -5.83 7.13 10.80
C ARG A 30 -4.76 7.98 11.43
N ASN A 31 -4.36 9.05 10.75
CA ASN A 31 -3.44 10.06 11.28
C ASN A 31 -2.07 9.47 11.66
N ALA A 32 -1.56 8.60 10.80
CA ALA A 32 -0.28 7.92 10.99
C ALA A 32 0.83 8.61 10.18
N VAL A 33 2.00 8.79 10.79
CA VAL A 33 3.16 9.43 10.16
C VAL A 33 4.32 8.45 10.16
N PHE A 34 4.86 8.19 8.97
CA PHE A 34 6.03 7.34 8.74
C PHE A 34 7.15 8.23 8.23
N ARG A 35 8.23 8.36 8.99
CA ARG A 35 9.28 9.33 8.68
C ARG A 35 10.69 8.80 8.88
N ASN A 36 11.64 9.34 8.11
CA ASN A 36 13.07 9.04 8.21
C ASN A 36 13.41 7.56 7.93
N PHE A 37 12.73 6.96 6.95
CA PHE A 37 13.01 5.59 6.50
C PHE A 37 14.08 5.60 5.41
N ILE A 38 15.00 4.64 5.49
CA ILE A 38 15.94 4.32 4.42
C ILE A 38 15.83 2.83 4.13
N PHE A 39 15.59 2.46 2.87
CA PHE A 39 15.59 1.06 2.44
C PHE A 39 16.44 0.88 1.17
N ASP A 40 16.99 -0.31 0.99
CA ASP A 40 17.86 -0.66 -0.12
C ASP A 40 17.34 -1.91 -0.83
N ARG A 41 17.15 -1.81 -2.15
CA ARG A 41 16.78 -2.91 -3.05
C ARG A 41 15.60 -3.76 -2.56
N VAL A 42 14.51 -3.11 -2.14
CA VAL A 42 13.24 -3.80 -1.81
C VAL A 42 12.43 -4.06 -3.08
N GLN A 43 11.52 -5.04 -3.09
CA GLN A 43 10.67 -5.28 -4.26
C GLN A 43 9.61 -4.20 -4.45
N THR A 44 9.10 -3.63 -3.36
CA THR A 44 8.16 -2.50 -3.41
C THR A 44 8.41 -1.53 -2.27
N GLY A 45 8.50 -0.24 -2.60
CA GLY A 45 8.79 0.82 -1.62
C GLY A 45 7.63 1.02 -0.64
N PHE A 46 6.43 1.26 -1.16
CA PHE A 46 5.22 1.53 -0.39
C PHE A 46 4.09 0.61 -0.86
N GLN A 47 3.54 -0.18 0.07
CA GLN A 47 2.52 -1.15 -0.29
C GLN A 47 1.35 -1.19 0.69
N ILE A 48 0.14 -1.18 0.15
CA ILE A 48 -1.11 -1.45 0.84
C ILE A 48 -1.77 -2.61 0.11
N VAL A 49 -2.04 -3.69 0.83
CA VAL A 49 -2.77 -4.86 0.33
C VAL A 49 -3.91 -5.16 1.28
N GLN A 50 -5.14 -5.14 0.78
CA GLN A 50 -6.33 -5.38 1.59
C GLN A 50 -7.11 -6.65 1.22
N ASN A 51 -6.58 -7.52 0.36
CA ASN A 51 -7.23 -8.79 -0.02
C ASN A 51 -6.59 -10.01 0.66
N PHE A 52 -5.96 -9.85 1.83
CA PHE A 52 -5.30 -10.99 2.47
C PHE A 52 -6.32 -12.08 2.82
N GLY A 53 -5.99 -13.33 2.47
CA GLY A 53 -6.86 -14.49 2.64
C GLY A 53 -7.86 -14.72 1.50
N ALA A 54 -7.93 -13.83 0.51
CA ALA A 54 -8.76 -14.02 -0.67
C ALA A 54 -8.09 -14.99 -1.67
N PRO A 55 -8.88 -15.71 -2.49
CA PRO A 55 -8.35 -16.52 -3.59
C PRO A 55 -7.52 -15.66 -4.57
N PRO A 56 -6.58 -16.27 -5.32
CA PRO A 56 -5.86 -15.56 -6.38
C PRO A 56 -6.82 -14.95 -7.41
N GLY A 57 -6.62 -13.67 -7.73
CA GLY A 57 -7.45 -12.96 -8.70
C GLY A 57 -8.78 -12.44 -8.15
N ASP A 58 -9.03 -12.55 -6.83
CA ASP A 58 -10.24 -12.00 -6.22
C ASP A 58 -10.18 -10.46 -6.19
N VAL A 59 -10.89 -9.88 -7.16
CA VAL A 59 -11.05 -8.44 -7.35
C VAL A 59 -12.52 -8.15 -7.68
N PRO A 60 -13.08 -7.01 -7.24
CA PRO A 60 -12.40 -5.95 -6.50
C PRO A 60 -12.18 -6.32 -5.03
N VAL A 61 -11.13 -5.76 -4.42
CA VAL A 61 -10.84 -5.93 -2.99
C VAL A 61 -11.99 -5.36 -2.14
N THR A 62 -12.44 -6.07 -1.09
CA THR A 62 -13.66 -5.71 -0.33
C THR A 62 -13.45 -5.49 1.17
N SER A 63 -12.21 -5.46 1.65
CA SER A 63 -11.87 -5.22 3.07
C SER A 63 -12.65 -4.08 3.72
N LEU A 64 -12.96 -4.24 5.00
CA LEU A 64 -13.63 -3.21 5.80
C LEU A 64 -12.66 -2.42 6.68
N VAL A 65 -11.35 -2.60 6.50
CA VAL A 65 -10.32 -1.82 7.20
C VAL A 65 -10.10 -0.51 6.46
N LYS A 66 -10.32 0.62 7.13
CA LYS A 66 -10.09 1.95 6.57
C LYS A 66 -8.67 2.44 6.85
N LEU A 67 -7.98 2.87 5.81
CA LEU A 67 -6.68 3.55 5.89
C LEU A 67 -6.86 4.99 5.40
N GLU A 68 -6.60 5.97 6.27
CA GLU A 68 -6.70 7.38 5.88
C GLU A 68 -5.73 8.31 6.60
N LYS A 69 -5.48 9.49 6.03
CA LYS A 69 -4.66 10.55 6.64
C LYS A 69 -3.26 10.04 7.00
N MET A 70 -2.61 9.41 6.03
CA MET A 70 -1.27 8.85 6.19
C MET A 70 -0.24 9.80 5.60
N LYS A 71 0.89 9.98 6.30
CA LYS A 71 1.99 10.84 5.85
C LYS A 71 3.28 10.05 5.76
N PHE A 72 3.91 10.09 4.61
CA PHE A 72 5.21 9.51 4.31
C PHE A 72 6.23 10.65 4.14
N GLU A 73 7.18 10.78 5.05
CA GLU A 73 8.01 11.98 5.16
C GLU A 73 9.51 11.66 5.23
N ASN A 74 10.33 12.33 4.42
CA ASN A 74 11.79 12.16 4.44
C ASN A 74 12.19 10.68 4.30
N ILE A 75 11.82 10.07 3.19
CA ILE A 75 12.08 8.64 2.91
C ILE A 75 12.96 8.54 1.69
N ARG A 76 14.02 7.75 1.78
CA ARG A 76 14.97 7.55 0.67
C ARG A 76 15.18 6.06 0.43
N GLY A 77 15.44 5.65 -0.80
CA GLY A 77 15.78 4.26 -1.04
C GLY A 77 15.70 3.82 -2.48
N THR A 78 15.87 2.52 -2.68
CA THR A 78 15.83 1.89 -4.00
C THR A 78 14.93 0.66 -4.01
N THR A 79 14.28 0.40 -5.14
CA THR A 79 13.62 -0.87 -5.40
C THR A 79 14.42 -1.69 -6.42
N ASN A 80 14.36 -3.03 -6.33
CA ASN A 80 14.98 -3.93 -7.32
C ASN A 80 14.02 -4.30 -8.46
N GLU A 81 12.74 -3.94 -8.33
CA GLU A 81 11.71 -4.03 -9.34
C GLU A 81 11.14 -2.63 -9.66
N SER A 82 10.42 -2.49 -10.77
CA SER A 82 9.86 -1.20 -11.20
C SER A 82 8.82 -0.59 -10.26
N THR A 83 8.20 -1.39 -9.39
CA THR A 83 7.06 -0.93 -8.58
C THR A 83 7.53 -0.19 -7.33
N ILE A 84 7.29 1.12 -7.28
CA ILE A 84 7.61 1.94 -6.10
C ILE A 84 6.42 2.02 -5.16
N VAL A 85 5.24 2.31 -5.70
CA VAL A 85 3.97 2.40 -4.95
C VAL A 85 3.01 1.36 -5.49
N ARG A 86 2.41 0.57 -4.60
CA ARG A 86 1.31 -0.33 -4.91
C ARG A 86 0.25 -0.25 -3.82
N PHE A 87 -0.80 0.51 -4.08
CA PHE A 87 -1.94 0.64 -3.18
C PHE A 87 -3.15 -0.07 -3.78
N GLU A 88 -3.42 -1.28 -3.28
CA GLU A 88 -4.60 -2.09 -3.62
C GLU A 88 -5.62 -1.93 -2.50
N CYS A 89 -6.26 -0.75 -2.48
CA CYS A 89 -7.21 -0.41 -1.44
C CYS A 89 -8.60 -1.00 -1.72
N SER A 90 -9.38 -1.16 -0.65
CA SER A 90 -10.74 -1.69 -0.71
C SER A 90 -11.65 -0.81 -1.58
N SER A 91 -12.40 -1.45 -2.48
CA SER A 91 -13.47 -0.81 -3.25
C SER A 91 -14.65 -0.34 -2.39
N VAL A 92 -14.79 -0.89 -1.18
CA VAL A 92 -15.90 -0.59 -0.26
C VAL A 92 -15.60 0.65 0.57
N VAL A 93 -14.42 0.70 1.21
CA VAL A 93 -14.07 1.81 2.13
C VAL A 93 -13.00 2.76 1.58
N GLY A 94 -12.19 2.32 0.61
CA GLY A 94 -11.13 3.09 -0.04
C GLY A 94 -9.98 3.51 0.88
N CYS A 95 -8.89 3.96 0.27
CA CYS A 95 -7.87 4.74 0.97
C CYS A 95 -8.07 6.24 0.69
N SER A 96 -7.79 7.10 1.66
CA SER A 96 -7.95 8.55 1.46
C SER A 96 -6.92 9.39 2.20
N ASP A 97 -6.60 10.55 1.62
CA ASP A 97 -5.73 11.57 2.22
C ASP A 97 -4.33 11.02 2.55
N ILE A 98 -3.66 10.45 1.54
CA ILE A 98 -2.29 9.95 1.68
C ILE A 98 -1.34 10.99 1.08
N GLN A 99 -0.32 11.37 1.85
CA GLN A 99 0.62 12.42 1.48
C GLN A 99 2.06 11.94 1.53
N PHE A 100 2.80 12.22 0.46
CA PHE A 100 4.24 12.04 0.37
C PHE A 100 4.94 13.41 0.48
N ARG A 101 6.00 13.49 1.27
CA ARG A 101 6.79 14.72 1.47
C ARG A 101 8.27 14.38 1.56
N ASN A 102 9.08 14.94 0.66
CA ASN A 102 10.52 14.67 0.60
C ASN A 102 10.80 13.16 0.49
N VAL A 103 10.20 12.51 -0.51
CA VAL A 103 10.36 11.07 -0.75
C VAL A 103 11.16 10.89 -2.02
N GLU A 104 12.34 10.27 -1.88
CA GLU A 104 13.32 10.01 -2.94
C GLU A 104 13.55 8.50 -3.05
N VAL A 105 12.63 7.82 -3.73
CA VAL A 105 12.73 6.39 -3.98
C VAL A 105 12.79 6.18 -5.49
N THR A 106 13.73 5.34 -5.95
CA THR A 106 13.93 5.07 -7.38
C THR A 106 13.93 3.58 -7.67
N GLY A 107 13.43 3.19 -8.83
CA GLY A 107 13.51 1.83 -9.34
C GLY A 107 14.90 1.40 -9.78
N PRO A 108 15.02 0.19 -10.36
CA PRO A 108 16.27 -0.29 -10.91
C PRO A 108 16.73 0.57 -12.10
N PRO A 109 18.04 0.62 -12.39
CA PRO A 109 18.57 1.31 -13.56
C PRO A 109 17.89 0.84 -14.85
N ASN A 110 17.52 1.78 -15.73
CA ASN A 110 16.79 1.53 -16.98
C ASN A 110 15.37 0.96 -16.83
N GLY A 111 14.84 0.88 -15.60
CA GLY A 111 13.44 0.59 -15.34
C GLY A 111 12.57 1.85 -15.40
N THR A 112 11.29 1.69 -15.73
CA THR A 112 10.29 2.75 -15.55
C THR A 112 9.64 2.56 -14.20
N ASP A 113 9.71 3.58 -13.35
CA ASP A 113 9.04 3.59 -12.04
C ASP A 113 7.52 3.49 -12.20
N LYS A 114 6.90 2.58 -11.44
CA LYS A 114 5.47 2.33 -11.44
C LYS A 114 4.83 2.72 -10.13
N TYR A 115 3.69 3.39 -10.24
CA TYR A 115 2.85 3.85 -9.16
C TYR A 115 1.45 3.30 -9.42
N ILE A 116 1.02 2.27 -8.68
CA ILE A 116 -0.28 1.61 -8.85
C ILE A 116 -1.15 2.04 -7.69
N CYS A 117 -2.32 2.62 -7.96
CA CYS A 117 -3.22 3.13 -6.93
C CYS A 117 -4.68 2.82 -7.26
N GLU A 118 -5.22 1.80 -6.63
CA GLU A 118 -6.60 1.39 -6.76
C GLU A 118 -7.41 1.95 -5.57
N TYR A 119 -8.62 2.45 -5.85
CA TYR A 119 -9.57 2.96 -4.86
C TYR A 119 -8.95 3.94 -3.84
N THR A 120 -8.02 4.76 -4.31
CA THR A 120 -7.31 5.77 -3.50
C THR A 120 -7.77 7.17 -3.89
N LYS A 121 -8.11 8.00 -2.91
CA LYS A 121 -8.54 9.40 -3.10
C LYS A 121 -7.60 10.37 -2.38
N ASN A 122 -7.42 11.57 -2.94
CA ASN A 122 -6.58 12.63 -2.37
C ASN A 122 -5.13 12.17 -2.08
N LEU A 123 -4.55 11.43 -3.01
CA LEU A 123 -3.13 11.06 -2.97
C LEU A 123 -2.29 12.21 -3.52
N THR A 124 -1.29 12.66 -2.76
CA THR A 124 -0.48 13.84 -3.12
C THR A 124 1.01 13.62 -2.83
N GLY A 125 1.86 14.36 -3.56
CA GLY A 125 3.31 14.40 -3.32
C GLY A 125 4.13 13.28 -3.99
N LEU A 126 3.50 12.44 -4.81
CA LEU A 126 4.22 11.52 -5.69
C LEU A 126 4.83 12.29 -6.89
N PRO A 127 5.99 11.85 -7.41
CA PRO A 127 6.64 12.50 -8.56
C PRO A 127 5.93 12.23 -9.89
N ALA A 128 5.04 11.23 -9.95
CA ALA A 128 4.26 10.85 -11.12
C ALA A 128 2.84 10.47 -10.70
N PRO A 129 1.84 10.57 -11.61
CA PRO A 129 0.50 10.06 -11.34
C PRO A 129 0.51 8.54 -11.19
N CYS A 130 -0.55 8.01 -10.58
CA CYS A 130 -0.76 6.57 -10.59
C CYS A 130 -1.19 6.10 -11.98
N ASN A 131 -0.65 4.97 -12.41
CA ASN A 131 -1.01 4.25 -13.62
C ASN A 131 -2.12 3.24 -13.37
#